data_AF-A0A9E7KRF9-F1
#
_entry.id   AF-A0A9E7KRF9-F1
#
_cell.length_a   1.000
_cell.length_b   1.000
_cell.length_c   1.000
_cell.angle_alpha   90.00
_cell.angle_beta   90.00
_cell.angle_gamma   90.00
#
_symmetry.space_group_name_H-M   'P 1'
#
loop_
_entity.id
_entity.type
_entity.pdbx_description
1 polymer ?
#
loop_
_entity_poly.entity_id
_entity_poly.type
_entity_poly.pdbx_seq_one_letter_code
_entity_poly.pdbx_strand_id
1 'polypeptide(L)' 'MMVTYNSNKLVCNGHELFPSAVVSKPRVEVEGGEMRSFFTLVMTDPDAPGPSDPYLREHVHW' A
#
# COMPACT_ATOMS: atom_id res chain seq x y z
N MET A 1 5.99 6.11 8.41
CA MET A 1 4.86 6.11 7.45
C MET A 1 3.78 5.22 8.01
N MET A 2 2.55 5.72 8.11
CA MET A 2 1.40 4.99 8.61
C MET A 2 0.34 4.93 7.52
N VAL A 3 -0.20 3.74 7.23
CA VAL A 3 -1.24 3.53 6.21
C VAL A 3 -2.45 2.89 6.86
N THR A 4 -3.62 3.53 6.73
CA THR A 4 -4.85 3.06 7.34
C THR A 4 -5.98 3.00 6.31
N TYR A 5 -6.58 1.83 6.14
CA TYR A 5 -7.80 1.64 5.35
C TYR A 5 -9.05 1.73 6.24
N ASN A 6 -10.16 2.25 5.69
CA ASN A 6 -11.48 2.30 6.34
C ASN A 6 -11.46 2.81 7.81
N SER A 7 -10.57 3.77 8.10
CA SER A 7 -10.35 4.44 9.40
C SER A 7 -9.88 3.57 10.58
N ASN A 8 -9.79 2.23 10.45
CA ASN A 8 -9.37 1.37 11.56
C ASN A 8 -8.51 0.15 11.16
N LYS A 9 -8.20 -0.03 9.88
CA LYS A 9 -7.34 -1.12 9.40
C LYS A 9 -5.94 -0.58 9.13
N LEU A 10 -5.10 -0.60 10.16
CA LEU A 10 -3.68 -0.27 10.05
C LEU A 10 -2.97 -1.35 9.24
N VAL A 11 -2.16 -0.93 8.26
CA VAL A 11 -1.25 -1.82 7.54
C VAL A 11 0.00 -2.02 8.39
N CYS A 12 0.30 -3.28 8.72
CA CYS A 12 1.50 -3.69 9.42
C CYS A 12 2.29 -4.67 8.54
N ASN A 13 3.61 -4.64 8.63
CA ASN A 13 4.48 -5.47 7.79
C ASN A 13 4.16 -6.97 7.96
N GLY A 14 3.89 -7.65 6.84
CA GLY A 14 3.56 -9.08 6.81
C GLY A 14 2.16 -9.44 7.31
N HIS A 15 1.33 -8.46 7.70
CA HIS A 15 -0.03 -8.74 8.16
C HIS A 15 -0.98 -8.92 6.98
N GLU A 16 -1.73 -10.02 6.98
CA GLU A 16 -2.68 -10.33 5.93
C GLU A 16 -3.93 -9.45 6.04
N LEU A 17 -4.42 -8.98 4.90
CA LEU A 17 -5.64 -8.19 4.78
C LEU A 17 -6.51 -8.78 3.67
N PHE A 18 -7.81 -8.91 3.94
CA PHE A 18 -8.75 -9.32 2.91
C PHE A 18 -8.82 -8.26 1.80
N PRO A 19 -8.91 -8.65 0.51
CA PRO A 19 -9.06 -7.71 -0.60
C PRO A 19 -10.22 -6.72 -0.41
N SER A 20 -11.34 -7.18 0.17
CA SER A 20 -12.51 -6.35 0.48
C SER A 20 -12.23 -5.23 1.49
N ALA A 21 -11.21 -5.39 2.34
CA ALA A 21 -10.82 -4.40 3.34
C ALA A 21 -9.93 -3.28 2.77
N VAL A 22 -9.38 -3.46 1.55
CA VAL A 22 -8.39 -2.55 0.93
C VAL A 22 -8.86 -1.93 -0.39
N VAL A 23 -10.16 -1.99 -0.69
CA VAL A 23 -10.74 -1.44 -1.93
C VAL A 23 -10.71 0.09 -1.98
N SER A 24 -10.89 0.75 -0.84
CA SER A 24 -10.92 2.20 -0.73
C SER A 24 -9.51 2.80 -0.67
N LYS A 25 -9.36 4.06 -1.11
CA LYS A 25 -8.07 4.77 -0.99
C LYS A 25 -7.65 4.87 0.50
N PRO A 26 -6.40 4.55 0.88
CA PRO A 26 -5.97 4.62 2.27
C PRO A 26 -5.71 6.07 2.71
N ARG A 27 -5.76 6.29 4.02
CA ARG A 27 -5.17 7.45 4.67
C ARG A 27 -3.70 7.17 4.95
N VAL A 28 -2.82 8.08 4.55
CA VAL A 28 -1.37 7.94 4.72
C VAL A 28 -0.81 9.12 5.50
N GLU A 29 -0.04 8.82 6.53
CA GLU A 29 0.71 9.80 7.30
C GLU A 29 2.21 9.55 7.12
N VAL A 30 2.93 10.58 6.69
CA VAL A 30 4.38 10.56 6.51
C VAL A 30 4.99 11.47 7.58
N GLU A 31 5.71 10.87 8.53
CA GLU A 31 6.37 11.60 9.61
C GLU A 31 7.62 12.33 9.09
N GLY A 32 7.93 13.49 9.66
CA GLY A 32 9.16 14.22 9.36
C GLY A 32 9.18 15.02 8.04
N GLY A 33 8.03 15.15 7.36
CA GLY A 33 7.90 16.03 6.21
C GLY A 33 7.74 17.49 6.62
N GLU A 34 8.64 18.37 6.17
CA GLU A 34 8.39 19.81 6.20
C GLU A 34 7.26 20.17 5.21
N MET A 35 6.55 21.29 5.43
CA MET A 35 5.45 21.72 4.54
C MET A 35 5.85 21.94 3.07
N ARG A 36 7.16 21.97 2.78
CA ARG A 36 7.72 22.14 1.42
C ARG A 36 8.17 20.83 0.78
N SER A 37 8.16 19.73 1.52
CA SER A 37 8.53 18.42 1.02
C SER A 37 7.36 17.80 0.27
N PHE A 38 7.61 17.37 -0.96
CA PHE A 38 6.65 16.62 -1.77
C PHE A 38 7.11 15.17 -1.84
N PHE A 39 6.14 14.26 -1.78
CA PHE A 39 6.38 12.84 -1.83
C PHE A 39 5.53 12.21 -2.94
N THR A 40 6.11 11.22 -3.61
CA THR A 40 5.39 10.30 -4.48
C THR A 40 5.21 9.00 -3.71
N LEU A 41 3.98 8.50 -3.67
CA LEU A 41 3.67 7.22 -3.04
C LEU A 41 3.13 6.27 -4.09
N VAL A 42 3.69 5.06 -4.12
CA VAL A 42 3.33 4.00 -5.07
C VAL A 42 3.02 2.74 -4.29
N MET A 43 1.96 2.04 -4.67
CA MET A 43 1.60 0.71 -4.18
C MET A 43 1.75 -0.27 -5.33
N THR A 44 2.70 -1.20 -5.18
CA THR A 44 3.00 -2.23 -6.17
C THR A 44 2.81 -3.63 -5.59
N ASP A 45 2.39 -4.56 -6.44
CA ASP A 45 2.36 -5.99 -6.17
C ASP A 45 3.49 -6.66 -6.99
N PRO A 46 4.57 -7.13 -6.33
CA PRO A 46 5.68 -7.81 -6.99
C PRO A 46 5.36 -9.27 -7.34
N ASP A 47 4.22 -9.78 -6.86
CA ASP A 47 3.87 -11.20 -6.92
C ASP A 47 2.80 -11.47 -7.99
N ALA A 48 2.41 -10.51 -8.82
CA ALA A 48 1.32 -10.71 -9.79
C ALA A 48 1.69 -11.74 -10.91
N PRO A 49 0.80 -12.71 -11.25
CA PRO A 49 -0.50 -13.00 -10.64
C PRO A 49 -0.43 -13.92 -9.40
N GLY A 50 0.72 -14.54 -9.13
CA GLY A 50 1.00 -15.22 -7.87
C GLY A 50 2.52 -15.34 -7.63
N PRO A 51 2.94 -15.48 -6.36
CA PRO A 51 4.35 -15.36 -5.96
C PRO A 51 5.27 -16.47 -6.53
N SER A 52 4.70 -17.60 -6.98
CA SER A 52 5.48 -18.71 -7.54
C SER A 52 5.90 -18.50 -8.99
N ASP A 53 5.12 -17.75 -9.78
CA ASP A 53 5.43 -17.39 -11.17
C ASP A 53 4.92 -15.97 -11.47
N PRO A 54 5.61 -14.93 -10.94
CA PRO A 54 5.14 -13.57 -10.99
C PRO A 54 5.48 -12.88 -12.32
N TYR A 55 5.05 -13.43 -13.46
CA TYR A 55 5.42 -12.94 -14.79
C TYR A 55 4.80 -11.57 -15.15
N LEU A 56 3.86 -11.05 -14.34
CA LEU A 56 3.29 -9.70 -14.49
C LEU A 56 3.89 -8.69 -13.51
N ARG A 57 4.93 -9.07 -12.76
CA ARG A 57 5.62 -8.15 -11.85
C ARG A 57 6.24 -6.97 -12.61
N GLU A 58 6.21 -5.75 -12.08
CA GLU A 58 5.46 -5.27 -10.91
C GLU A 58 4.09 -4.75 -11.35
N HIS A 59 3.02 -5.19 -10.68
CA HIS A 59 1.69 -4.65 -10.93
C HIS A 59 1.48 -3.39 -10.08
N VAL A 60 1.42 -2.23 -10.74
CA VAL A 60 1.19 -0.94 -10.08
C VAL A 60 -0.30 -0.75 -9.83
N HIS A 61 -0.72 -0.71 -8.57
CA HIS A 61 -2.11 -0.43 -8.20
C HIS A 61 -2.42 1.07 -8.19
N TRP A 62 -1.52 1.89 -7.63
CA TRP A 62 -1.61 3.35 -7.58
C TRP A 62 -0.28 4.00 -7.20
#